data_AF-A0AAP3GYF8-F1
#
_entry.id   AF-A0AAP3GYF8-F1
#
_cell.length_a   1.000
_cell.length_b   1.000
_cell.length_c   1.000
_cell.angle_alpha   90.00
_cell.angle_beta   90.00
_cell.angle_gamma   90.00
#
_symmetry.space_group_name_H-M   'P 1'
#
loop_
_entity.id
_entity.type
_entity.pdbx_description
1 polymer ?
#
loop_
_entity_poly.entity_id
_entity_poly.type
_entity_poly.pdbx_seq_one_letter_code
_entity_poly.pdbx_strand_id
1 'polypeptide(L)' 'MVSFAPAALREANAAAYLDLSVSKFRDLVSNGALPKPVRLADGVERWKSDELLAILNGTSARPCEEFEL' A
#
# COMPACT_ATOMS: atom_id res chain seq x y z
N MET A 1 -17.13 -18.73 9.75
CA MET A 1 -16.62 -18.69 8.36
C MET A 1 -15.29 -17.96 8.39
N VAL A 2 -14.22 -18.53 7.84
CA VAL A 2 -12.93 -17.82 7.75
C VAL A 2 -12.96 -16.97 6.49
N SER A 3 -12.98 -15.66 6.64
CA SER A 3 -12.85 -14.71 5.52
C SER A 3 -11.39 -14.70 5.08
N PHE A 4 -11.09 -15.29 3.92
CA PHE A 4 -9.76 -15.23 3.33
C PHE A 4 -9.63 -13.91 2.55
N ALA A 5 -9.08 -12.88 3.19
CA ALA A 5 -8.61 -11.71 2.46
C ALA A 5 -7.31 -12.10 1.71
N PRO A 6 -7.18 -11.77 0.42
CA PRO A 6 -5.95 -12.04 -0.33
C PRO A 6 -4.78 -11.31 0.36
N ALA A 7 -3.67 -12.01 0.58
CA ALA A 7 -2.48 -11.43 1.20
C ALA A 7 -1.78 -10.38 0.31
N ALA A 8 -1.98 -10.47 -1.01
CA ALA A 8 -1.36 -9.62 -2.00
C ALA A 8 -2.39 -9.11 -3.02
N LEU A 9 -2.35 -7.81 -3.29
CA LEU A 9 -3.26 -7.11 -4.21
C LEU A 9 -2.51 -6.62 -5.44
N ARG A 10 -3.16 -6.73 -6.60
CA ARG A 10 -2.78 -5.95 -7.80
C ARG A 10 -3.14 -4.48 -7.59
N GLU A 11 -2.53 -3.59 -8.36
CA GLU A 11 -2.72 -2.14 -8.25
C GLU A 11 -4.20 -1.73 -8.19
N ALA A 12 -5.03 -2.22 -9.13
CA ALA A 12 -6.45 -1.89 -9.16
C ALA A 12 -7.21 -2.33 -7.90
N ASN A 13 -6.85 -3.47 -7.31
CA ASN A 13 -7.48 -3.94 -6.08
C ASN A 13 -6.95 -3.19 -4.86
N ALA A 14 -5.68 -2.80 -4.85
CA ALA A 14 -5.09 -1.99 -3.79
C ALA A 14 -5.69 -0.58 -3.75
N ALA A 15 -5.91 0.02 -4.92
CA ALA A 15 -6.63 1.29 -5.05
C ALA A 15 -8.07 1.17 -4.53
N ALA A 16 -8.81 0.16 -4.98
CA ALA A 16 -10.18 -0.09 -4.52
C ALA A 16 -10.25 -0.39 -3.02
N TYR A 17 -9.25 -1.07 -2.45
CA TYR A 17 -9.18 -1.36 -1.01
C TYR A 17 -9.12 -0.08 -0.16
N LEU A 18 -8.52 0.99 -0.70
CA LEU A 18 -8.44 2.30 -0.06
C LEU A 18 -9.53 3.28 -0.54
N ASP A 19 -10.51 2.79 -1.32
CA ASP A 19 -11.55 3.61 -1.96
C ASP A 19 -10.99 4.74 -2.86
N LEU A 20 -9.94 4.42 -3.62
CA LEU A 20 -9.26 5.36 -4.52
C LEU A 20 -9.40 4.94 -5.99
N SER A 21 -9.31 5.92 -6.88
CA SER A 21 -9.01 5.66 -8.29
C SER A 21 -7.58 5.15 -8.46
N VAL A 22 -7.34 4.34 -9.50
CA VAL A 22 -6.00 3.78 -9.77
C VAL A 22 -4.96 4.88 -10.01
N SER A 23 -5.32 5.96 -10.71
CA SER A 23 -4.43 7.11 -10.93
C SER A 23 -4.04 7.77 -9.62
N LYS A 24 -5.03 8.06 -8.75
CA LYS A 24 -4.76 8.66 -7.44
C LYS A 24 -3.88 7.77 -6.58
N PHE A 25 -4.14 6.47 -6.56
CA PHE A 25 -3.31 5.50 -5.85
C PHE A 25 -1.87 5.54 -6.36
N ARG A 26 -1.67 5.52 -7.68
CA ARG A 26 -0.34 5.61 -8.29
C ARG A 26 0.39 6.91 -7.95
N ASP A 27 -0.30 8.04 -7.93
CA ASP A 27 0.28 9.33 -7.54
C ASP A 27 0.76 9.31 -6.08
N LEU A 28 -0.02 8.71 -5.18
CA LEU A 28 0.33 8.56 -3.78
C LEU A 28 1.47 7.56 -3.55
N VAL A 29 1.60 6.52 -4.38
CA VAL A 29 2.78 5.64 -4.33
C VAL A 29 4.01 6.37 -4.85
N SER A 30 3.86 7.14 -5.93
CA SER A 30 4.96 7.89 -6.57
C SER A 30 5.53 8.98 -5.66
N ASN A 31 4.66 9.69 -4.93
CA ASN A 31 5.06 10.75 -3.99
C ASN A 31 5.48 10.23 -2.60
N GLY A 32 5.45 8.91 -2.38
CA GLY A 32 5.87 8.26 -1.14
C GLY A 32 4.85 8.26 -0.01
N ALA A 33 3.62 8.74 -0.23
CA ALA A 33 2.54 8.67 0.76
C ALA A 33 2.00 7.25 0.96
N LEU A 34 2.09 6.38 -0.06
CA LEU A 34 1.75 4.97 0.00
C LEU A 34 2.97 4.09 -0.30
N PRO A 35 3.00 2.84 0.20
CA PRO A 35 4.11 1.92 0.01
C PRO A 35 4.27 1.56 -1.47
N LYS A 36 5.53 1.37 -1.86
CA LYS A 36 5.89 0.84 -3.18
C LYS A 36 5.47 -0.63 -3.29
N PRO A 37 5.16 -1.11 -4.51
CA PRO A 37 4.84 -2.53 -4.70
C PRO A 37 6.05 -3.40 -4.37
N VAL A 38 5.77 -4.58 -3.86
CA VAL A 38 6.72 -5.69 -3.82
C VAL A 38 6.84 -6.26 -5.23
N ARG A 39 8.07 -6.35 -5.73
CA ARG A 39 8.38 -7.00 -7.00
C ARG A 39 8.56 -8.50 -6.79
N LEU A 40 7.74 -9.27 -7.47
CA LEU A 40 7.89 -10.70 -7.66
C LEU A 40 8.68 -10.95 -8.96
N ALA A 41 8.92 -12.22 -9.28
CA ALA A 41 9.55 -12.60 -10.54
C ALA A 41 8.77 -12.05 -11.75
N ASP A 42 9.47 -11.87 -12.88
CA ASP A 42 8.89 -11.52 -14.18
C ASP A 42 8.12 -10.20 -14.23
N GLY A 43 8.53 -9.21 -13.42
CA GLY A 43 7.95 -7.87 -13.43
C GLY A 43 6.56 -7.78 -12.78
N VAL A 44 6.14 -8.83 -12.07
CA VAL A 44 4.86 -8.85 -11.37
C VAL A 44 4.96 -8.02 -10.08
N GLU A 45 4.20 -6.94 -10.00
CA GLU A 45 4.16 -6.05 -8.83
C GLU A 45 2.88 -6.25 -8.00
N ARG A 46 3.03 -6.34 -6.67
CA ARG A 46 1.92 -6.53 -5.72
C ARG A 46 2.08 -5.71 -4.45
N TRP A 47 0.96 -5.29 -3.87
CA TRP A 47 0.92 -4.64 -2.55
C TRP A 47 0.44 -5.63 -1.51
N LYS A 48 1.06 -5.62 -0.33
CA LYS A 48 0.60 -6.44 0.79
C LYS A 48 -0.63 -5.79 1.40
N SER A 49 -1.70 -6.57 1.58
CA SER A 49 -2.94 -6.07 2.18
C SER A 49 -2.73 -5.58 3.62
N ASP A 50 -1.84 -6.24 4.37
CA ASP A 50 -1.51 -5.88 5.75
C ASP A 50 -0.81 -4.51 5.85
N GLU A 51 0.10 -4.19 4.93
CA GLU A 51 0.75 -2.88 4.89
C GLU A 51 -0.23 -1.76 4.56
N LEU A 52 -1.15 -2.00 3.61
CA LEU A 52 -2.21 -1.05 3.27
C LEU A 52 -3.16 -0.83 4.46
N LEU A 53 -3.50 -1.90 5.18
CA LEU A 53 -4.33 -1.83 6.38
C LEU A 53 -3.61 -1.08 7.53
N ALA A 54 -2.31 -1.29 7.71
CA ALA A 54 -1.52 -0.59 8.72
C ALA A 54 -1.49 0.93 8.49
N ILE A 55 -1.53 1.39 7.23
CA ILE A 55 -1.62 2.83 6.89
C ILE A 55 -2.97 3.40 7.35
N LEU A 56 -4.07 2.70 7.06
CA LEU A 56 -5.40 3.10 7.51
C LEU A 56 -5.51 3.15 9.04
N ASN A 57 -4.85 2.21 9.72
CA ASN A 57 -4.83 2.14 11.18
C ASN A 57 -3.86 3.15 11.83
N GLY A 58 -3.06 3.87 11.04
CA GLY A 58 -2.05 4.80 11.55
C GLY A 58 -0.86 4.11 12.23
N THR A 59 -0.70 2.79 12.05
CA THR A 59 0.39 1.99 12.63
C THR A 59 1.53 1.73 11.65
N SER A 60 1.37 2.14 10.38
CA SER A 60 2.49 2.19 9.44
C SER A 60 3.51 3.19 9.98
N ALA A 61 4.68 2.70 10.40
CA ALA A 61 5.74 3.51 10.94
C ALA A 61 6.03 4.64 9.94
N ARG A 62 5.63 5.87 10.28
CA ARG A 62 6.13 7.04 9.57
C ARG A 62 7.66 6.94 9.64
N PRO A 63 8.41 7.09 8.54
CA PRO A 63 9.81 7.44 8.71
C PRO A 63 9.81 8.69 9.60
N CYS A 64 10.36 8.57 10.81
CA CYS A 64 10.65 9.72 11.64
C CYS A 64 11.60 10.60 10.83
N GLU A 65 11.10 11.66 10.21
CA GLU A 65 11.90 12.86 10.05
C GLU A 65 12.16 13.36 11.48
N GLU A 66 13.32 12.96 12.00
CA GLU A 66 13.94 13.55 13.17
C GLU A 66 14.20 15.02 12.84
N PHE A 67 13.25 15.89 13.19
CA PHE A 67 13.50 17.32 13.21
C PHE A 67 14.39 17.60 14.43
N GLU A 68 15.71 17.69 14.21
CA GLU A 68 16.60 18.38 15.16
C GLU A 68 16.25 19.87 15.16
N LEU A 69 16.04 20.44 16.35
CA LEU A 69 15.67 21.83 16.61
C LEU A 69 16.82 22.53 17.32
#